data_AF-A0AAJ1NXL2-F1
#
_entry.id   AF-A0AAJ1NXL2-F1
#
_cell.length_a   1.000
_cell.length_b   1.000
_cell.length_c   1.000
_cell.angle_alpha   90.00
_cell.angle_beta   90.00
_cell.angle_gamma   90.00
#
_symmetry.space_group_name_H-M   'P 1'
#
loop_
_entity.id
_entity.type
_entity.pdbx_description
1 polymer ?
#
loop_
_entity_poly.entity_id
_entity_poly.type
_entity_poly.pdbx_seq_one_letter_code
_entity_poly.pdbx_strand_id
1 'polypeptide(L)' 'MATHIRNFGWNRVKLSTLTYDQLEQLKKKVEEEHACNNGIFLYDKAGLKKLDALSWAVYHKMKADKKSGQVS' A
#
# COMPACT_ATOMS: atom_id res chain seq x y z
N MET A 1 -10.15 17.96 -6.28
CA MET A 1 -10.29 17.70 -4.84
C MET A 1 -9.29 16.63 -4.45
N ALA A 2 -8.23 16.99 -3.72
CA ALA A 2 -7.26 16.01 -3.25
C ALA A 2 -7.87 15.23 -2.09
N THR A 3 -8.39 14.03 -2.37
CA THR A 3 -8.82 13.10 -1.33
C THR A 3 -7.58 12.78 -0.50
N HIS A 4 -7.42 13.42 0.66
CA HIS A 4 -6.33 13.13 1.58
C HIS A 4 -6.54 11.71 2.14
N ILE A 5 -6.01 10.72 1.41
CA ILE A 5 -5.99 9.33 1.85
C ILE A 5 -5.13 9.31 3.11
N ARG A 6 -5.77 9.07 4.25
CA ARG A 6 -5.06 8.94 5.53
C ARG A 6 -4.15 7.73 5.43
N ASN A 7 -2.85 7.99 5.36
CA ASN A 7 -1.81 6.97 5.28
C ASN A 7 -1.75 6.12 6.57
N PHE A 8 -2.49 6.51 7.62
CA PHE A 8 -2.56 5.84 8.92
C PHE A 8 -1.17 5.52 9.54
N GLY A 9 -0.16 6.33 9.21
CA GLY A 9 1.23 6.08 9.60
C GLY A 9 1.82 4.80 8.99
N TRP A 10 1.35 4.38 7.81
CA TRP A 10 1.73 3.13 7.14
C TRP A 10 1.40 1.87 7.93
N ASN A 11 0.37 1.96 8.78
CA ASN A 11 -0.10 0.81 9.54
C ASN A 11 -0.82 -0.17 8.61
N ARG A 12 -0.13 -1.25 8.26
CA ARG A 12 -0.57 -2.38 7.46
C ARG A 12 -1.98 -2.92 7.79
N VAL A 13 -2.39 -2.91 9.07
CA VAL A 13 -3.75 -3.31 9.47
C VAL A 13 -4.79 -2.30 8.98
N LYS A 14 -4.55 -1.01 9.20
CA LYS A 14 -5.45 0.06 8.76
C LYS A 14 -5.46 0.18 7.23
N LEU A 15 -4.32 0.00 6.57
CA LEU A 15 -4.24 -0.06 5.12
C LEU A 15 -5.10 -1.19 4.54
N SER A 16 -5.17 -2.36 5.18
CA SER A 16 -6.03 -3.46 4.70
C SER A 16 -7.53 -3.14 4.72
N THR A 17 -7.94 -2.12 5.49
CA THR A 17 -9.33 -1.63 5.51
C THR A 17 -9.65 -0.69 4.35
N LEU A 18 -8.64 -0.12 3.69
CA LEU A 18 -8.80 0.74 2.53
C LEU A 18 -9.19 -0.05 1.28
N THR A 19 -9.78 0.62 0.29
CA THR A 19 -10.11 0.03 -1.01
C THR A 19 -8.85 -0.24 -1.85
N TYR A 20 -8.94 -1.17 -2.81
CA TYR A 20 -7.82 -1.46 -3.71
C TYR A 20 -7.36 -0.21 -4.47
N ASP A 21 -8.30 0.63 -4.90
CA ASP A 21 -8.02 1.92 -5.54
C ASP A 21 -7.21 2.86 -4.62
N GLN A 22 -7.60 3.00 -3.34
CA GLN A 22 -6.86 3.83 -2.37
C GLN A 22 -5.44 3.28 -2.12
N LEU A 23 -5.28 1.96 -2.08
CA LEU A 23 -3.98 1.31 -1.93
C LEU A 23 -3.10 1.53 -3.15
N GLU A 24 -3.66 1.46 -4.36
CA GLU A 24 -2.93 1.74 -5.60
C GLU A 24 -2.53 3.21 -5.72
N GLN A 25 -3.42 4.14 -5.36
CA GLN A 25 -3.09 5.57 -5.31
C GLN A 25 -1.98 5.86 -4.30
N LEU A 26 -2.02 5.25 -3.10
CA LEU A 26 -0.94 5.36 -2.12
C LEU A 26 0.38 4.78 -2.64
N LYS A 27 0.32 3.64 -3.35
CA LYS A 27 1.48 3.00 -3.97
C LYS A 27 2.15 3.96 -4.97
N LYS A 28 1.39 4.46 -5.95
CA LYS A 28 1.87 5.43 -6.94
C LYS A 28 2.47 6.66 -6.28
N LYS A 29 1.77 7.22 -5.28
CA LYS A 29 2.25 8.41 -4.55
C LYS A 29 3.55 8.14 -3.80
N VAL A 30 3.74 6.96 -3.21
CA VAL A 30 5.02 6.57 -2.58
C VAL A 30 6.10 6.36 -3.62
N GLU A 31 5.78 5.73 -4.74
CA GLU A 31 6.73 5.52 -5.83
C GLU A 31 7.23 6.87 -6.37
N GLU A 32 6.35 7.85 -6.56
CA GLU A 32 6.73 9.19 -7.01
C GLU A 32 7.45 10.01 -5.93
N GLU A 33 6.98 10.00 -4.69
CA GLU A 33 7.52 10.81 -3.60
C GLU A 33 8.84 10.24 -3.05
N HIS A 34 9.04 8.92 -3.14
CA HIS A 34 10.24 8.20 -2.67
C HIS A 34 11.10 7.68 -3.83
N ALA A 35 10.79 8.02 -5.08
CA ALA A 35 11.66 7.79 -6.23
C ALA A 35 12.99 8.49 -5.97
N CYS A 36 13.99 7.72 -5.56
CA CYS A 36 15.30 8.23 -5.27
C CYS A 36 16.18 7.89 -6.47
N ASN A 37 16.46 8.86 -7.33
CA ASN A 37 17.33 8.62 -8.49
C ASN A 37 18.80 8.71 -8.06
N ASN A 38 19.25 7.76 -7.24
CA ASN A 38 20.62 7.76 -6.69
C ASN A 38 21.52 6.69 -7.30
N GLY A 39 21.25 6.27 -8.55
CA GLY A 39 22.11 5.40 -9.35
C GLY A 39 22.22 3.93 -8.92
N ILE A 40 21.75 3.56 -7.72
CA ILE A 40 21.82 2.17 -7.18
C ILE A 40 20.46 1.66 -6.68
N PHE A 41 19.64 2.54 -6.11
CA PHE A 41 18.32 2.18 -5.58
C PHE A 41 17.26 2.98 -6.33
N LEU A 42 16.16 2.34 -6.75
CA LEU A 42 15.01 3.04 -7.35
C LEU A 42 14.18 3.80 -6.32
N TYR A 43 14.17 3.35 -5.06
CA TYR A 43 13.38 3.94 -3.98
C TYR A 43 14.21 4.04 -2.69
N ASP A 44 13.92 5.05 -1.87
CA ASP A 44 14.53 5.18 -0.54
C ASP A 44 14.11 4.01 0.39
N LYS A 45 14.89 3.75 1.46
CA LYS A 45 14.54 2.78 2.51
C LYS A 45 13.15 3.04 3.10
N ALA A 46 12.75 4.32 3.21
CA ALA A 46 11.41 4.69 3.63
C ALA A 46 10.35 4.27 2.59
N GLY A 47 10.60 4.50 1.29
CA GLY A 47 9.71 4.08 0.20
C GLY A 47 9.50 2.57 0.17
N LEU A 48 10.57 1.79 0.31
CA LEU A 48 10.50 0.33 0.36
C LEU A 48 9.64 -0.19 1.52
N LYS A 49 9.81 0.35 2.74
CA LYS A 49 8.97 -0.03 3.90
C LYS A 49 7.49 0.28 3.68
N LYS A 50 7.20 1.40 3.01
CA LYS A 50 5.83 1.83 2.71
C LYS A 50 5.18 0.94 1.65
N LEU A 51 5.93 0.59 0.60
CA LEU A 51 5.51 -0.36 -0.44
C LEU A 51 5.28 -1.77 0.12
N ASP A 52 6.14 -2.23 1.03
CA ASP A 52 5.97 -3.51 1.73
C ASP A 52 4.68 -3.54 2.55
N ALA A 53 4.40 -2.48 3.31
CA ALA A 53 3.16 -2.35 4.08
C ALA A 53 1.90 -2.36 3.19
N LEU A 54 1.95 -1.71 2.02
CA LEU A 54 0.87 -1.73 1.02
C LEU A 54 0.68 -3.11 0.42
N SER A 55 1.75 -3.77 -0.02
CA SER A 55 1.70 -5.14 -0.54
C SER A 55 1.13 -6.11 0.48
N TRP A 56 1.53 -6.00 1.74
CA TRP A 56 0.98 -6.81 2.83
C TRP A 56 -0.52 -6.57 3.01
N ALA A 57 -0.95 -5.30 3.01
CA ALA A 57 -2.36 -4.93 3.18
C ALA A 57 -3.24 -5.47 2.05
N VAL A 58 -2.81 -5.33 0.80
CA VAL A 58 -3.50 -5.88 -0.38
C VAL A 58 -3.58 -7.40 -0.28
N TYR A 59 -2.46 -8.07 0.00
CA TYR A 59 -2.41 -9.53 0.10
C TYR A 59 -3.33 -10.06 1.22
N HIS A 60 -3.29 -9.45 2.40
CA HIS A 60 -4.11 -9.88 3.53
C HIS A 60 -5.60 -9.63 3.28
N LYS A 61 -5.94 -8.52 2.61
CA LYS A 61 -7.30 -8.23 2.17
C LYS A 61 -7.79 -9.27 1.17
N MET A 62 -7.00 -9.56 0.14
CA MET A 62 -7.32 -10.57 -0.88
C MET A 62 -7.44 -11.98 -0.29
N LYS A 63 -6.61 -12.30 0.71
CA LYS A 63 -6.70 -13.55 1.47
C LYS A 63 -7.95 -13.61 2.36
N ALA A 64 -8.32 -12.50 3.01
CA ALA A 64 -9.56 -12.41 3.78
C ALA A 64 -10.80 -12.55 2.88
N ASP A 65 -10.76 -11.94 1.69
CA ASP A 65 -11.80 -12.04 0.67
C ASP A 65 -11.93 -13.50 0.17
N LYS A 66 -10.81 -14.15 -0.17
CA LYS A 66 -10.78 -15.58 -0.52
C LYS A 66 -11.29 -16.49 0.61
N LYS A 67 -10.99 -16.15 1.87
CA LYS A 67 -11.45 -16.94 3.03
C LYS A 67 -12.94 -16.71 3.31
N SER A 68 -13.47 -15.54 2.97
CA SER A 68 -14.90 -15.23 3.04
C SER A 68 -15.70 -15.83 1.88
N GLY A 69 -15.07 -16.11 0.73
CA GLY A 69 -15.68 -16.71 -0.45
C GLY A 69 -15.75 -18.24 -0.44
N GLN A 70 -15.39 -18.91 0.66
CA GLN A 70 -15.43 -20.37 0.79
C GLN A 70 -16.64 -20.82 1.62
N VAL A 71 -17.84 -20.38 1.21
CA VAL A 71 -19.12 -21.00 1.59
C VAL A 71 -20.16 -20.61 0.54
N SER A 72 -20.27 -21.43 -0.50
CA SER A 72 -21.49 -21.67 -1.28
C SER A 72 -21.35 -23.04 -1.92
#